data_AF-A0A1E3GUZ8-F1
#
_entry.id   AF-A0A1E3GUZ8-F1
#
_cell.length_a   1.000
_cell.length_b   1.000
_cell.length_c   1.000
_cell.angle_alpha   90.00
_cell.angle_beta   90.00
_cell.angle_gamma   90.00
#
_symmetry.space_group_name_H-M   'P 1'
#
loop_
_entity.id
_entity.type
_entity.pdbx_description
1 polymer ?
#
loop_
_entity_poly.entity_id
_entity_poly.type
_entity_poly.pdbx_seq_one_letter_code
_entity_poly.pdbx_strand_id
1 'polypeptide(L)'
;MKNDYDVIIVGGGMVGTTFALLLAKQTDLKIALIEAYLPAKIAIDDAPLQRVSAINPASQQILNEINVWQTLYPSRLGPFEKMQVWETSGSDLQFSAADIGVDYLGHIVENQHIQQQTLAAAQKHPQIDVICPAQPQQYQPGQLTLDNGQTLTAELIVAADGARSILREQAGIESRGWAYKQHGLWPPYILKTRIKKRPGNVFYRAAHWRSYH
;
A
#
# COMPACT_ATOMS: atom_id res chain seq x y z
N MET A 1 1.82 -25.27 -24.43
CA MET A 1 3.08 -25.01 -23.70
C MET A 1 2.76 -24.99 -22.23
N LYS A 2 3.63 -25.51 -21.37
CA LYS A 2 3.41 -25.48 -19.91
C LYS A 2 3.94 -24.14 -19.41
N ASN A 3 3.10 -23.35 -18.76
CA ASN A 3 3.52 -22.08 -18.16
C ASN A 3 4.34 -22.34 -16.89
N ASP A 4 5.27 -21.44 -16.57
CA ASP A 4 6.09 -21.50 -15.35
C ASP A 4 5.26 -21.20 -14.09
N TYR A 5 4.29 -20.31 -14.24
CA TYR A 5 3.35 -19.82 -13.23
C TYR A 5 1.94 -19.73 -13.82
N ASP A 6 0.93 -19.73 -12.95
CA ASP A 6 -0.43 -19.43 -13.38
C ASP A 6 -0.64 -17.91 -13.43
N VAL A 7 -0.07 -17.19 -12.46
CA VAL A 7 -0.16 -15.73 -12.33
C VAL A 7 1.20 -15.11 -12.04
N ILE A 8 1.57 -14.09 -12.80
CA ILE A 8 2.70 -13.20 -12.49
C ILE A 8 2.14 -11.86 -12.01
N ILE A 9 2.57 -11.40 -10.84
CA ILE A 9 2.21 -10.10 -10.28
C ILE A 9 3.47 -9.23 -10.27
N VAL A 10 3.42 -8.10 -10.96
CA VAL A 10 4.53 -7.14 -11.04
C VAL A 10 4.28 -5.99 -10.06
N GLY A 11 5.11 -5.89 -9.03
CA GLY A 11 5.02 -4.89 -7.96
C GLY A 11 4.71 -5.53 -6.60
N GLY A 12 5.73 -5.72 -5.78
CA GLY A 12 5.66 -6.18 -4.38
C GLY A 12 5.44 -5.05 -3.36
N GLY A 13 4.74 -3.99 -3.76
CA GLY A 13 4.17 -3.01 -2.84
C GLY A 13 3.05 -3.59 -1.98
N MET A 14 2.45 -2.77 -1.11
CA MET A 14 1.34 -3.21 -0.25
C MET A 14 0.19 -3.84 -1.04
N VAL A 15 -0.13 -3.30 -2.23
CA VAL A 15 -1.24 -3.80 -3.05
C VAL A 15 -0.92 -5.15 -3.68
N GLY A 16 0.20 -5.28 -4.38
CA GLY A 16 0.53 -6.52 -5.08
C GLY A 16 0.83 -7.68 -4.13
N THR A 17 1.51 -7.42 -3.00
CA THR A 17 1.71 -8.43 -1.95
C THR A 17 0.40 -8.87 -1.30
N THR A 18 -0.50 -7.93 -0.97
CA THR A 18 -1.83 -8.25 -0.42
C THR A 18 -2.66 -9.07 -1.40
N PHE A 19 -2.64 -8.69 -2.69
CA PHE A 19 -3.35 -9.43 -3.74
C PHE A 19 -2.79 -10.85 -3.90
N ALA A 20 -1.47 -11.02 -3.94
CA ALA A 20 -0.83 -12.33 -4.03
C ALA A 20 -1.23 -13.24 -2.86
N LEU A 21 -1.20 -12.72 -1.62
CA LEU A 21 -1.57 -13.47 -0.42
C LEU A 21 -3.06 -13.85 -0.40
N LEU A 22 -3.95 -12.94 -0.79
CA LEU A 22 -5.38 -13.25 -0.90
C LEU A 22 -5.66 -14.30 -1.98
N LEU A 23 -4.99 -14.21 -3.13
CA LEU A 23 -5.16 -15.15 -4.23
C LEU A 23 -4.66 -16.55 -3.82
N ALA A 24 -3.48 -16.64 -3.20
CA ALA A 24 -2.93 -17.89 -2.69
C ALA A 24 -3.79 -18.49 -1.57
N LYS A 25 -4.46 -17.66 -0.77
CA LYS A 25 -5.39 -18.16 0.26
C LYS A 25 -6.65 -18.81 -0.34
N GLN A 26 -7.09 -18.35 -1.51
CA GLN A 26 -8.37 -18.78 -2.12
C GLN A 26 -8.18 -19.82 -3.23
N THR A 27 -6.96 -20.06 -3.68
CA THR A 27 -6.68 -20.89 -4.85
C THR A 27 -5.38 -21.68 -4.69
N ASP A 28 -5.20 -22.69 -5.53
CA ASP A 28 -3.94 -23.44 -5.60
C ASP A 28 -2.99 -22.96 -6.72
N LEU A 29 -3.20 -21.73 -7.19
CA LEU A 29 -2.43 -21.15 -8.29
C LEU A 29 -0.98 -20.91 -7.87
N LYS A 30 -0.05 -21.23 -8.77
CA LYS A 30 1.36 -20.91 -8.62
C LYS A 30 1.62 -19.46 -9.03
N ILE A 31 2.11 -18.66 -8.09
CA ILE A 31 2.20 -17.20 -8.24
C ILE A 31 3.67 -16.77 -8.24
N ALA A 32 4.08 -15.97 -9.22
CA ALA A 32 5.32 -15.21 -9.15
C ALA A 32 5.03 -13.77 -8.73
N LEU A 33 5.71 -13.28 -7.69
CA LEU A 33 5.64 -11.88 -7.28
C LEU A 33 6.97 -11.18 -7.55
N ILE A 34 6.97 -10.24 -8.50
CA ILE A 34 8.15 -9.52 -8.94
C ILE A 34 8.25 -8.19 -8.19
N GLU A 35 9.39 -7.90 -7.58
CA GLU A 35 9.64 -6.61 -6.93
C GLU A 35 11.05 -6.10 -7.21
N ALA A 36 11.11 -4.82 -7.55
CA ALA A 36 12.34 -4.13 -7.90
C ALA A 36 13.31 -4.02 -6.72
N TYR A 37 12.78 -3.75 -5.52
CA TYR A 37 13.59 -3.43 -4.35
C TYR A 37 13.04 -4.08 -3.08
N LEU A 38 13.93 -4.66 -2.27
CA LEU A 38 13.57 -5.04 -0.91
C LEU A 38 13.27 -3.77 -0.09
N PRO A 39 12.14 -3.72 0.63
CA PRO A 39 11.83 -2.59 1.50
C PRO A 39 12.90 -2.51 2.60
N ALA A 40 13.29 -1.28 2.94
CA ALA A 40 14.19 -1.07 4.07
C ALA A 40 13.54 -1.60 5.35
N LYS A 41 14.34 -2.30 6.16
CA LYS A 41 13.86 -2.86 7.44
C LYS A 41 13.48 -1.73 8.37
N ILE A 42 12.35 -1.91 9.04
CA ILE A 42 11.86 -1.05 10.11
C ILE A 42 12.01 -1.80 11.43
N ALA A 43 12.67 -1.15 12.38
CA ALA A 43 12.74 -1.54 13.77
C ALA A 43 11.64 -0.85 14.59
N ILE A 44 11.39 -1.34 15.80
CA ILE A 44 10.33 -0.78 16.66
C ILE A 44 10.65 0.64 17.15
N ASP A 45 11.94 0.95 17.29
CA ASP A 45 12.52 2.18 17.84
C ASP A 45 12.97 3.19 16.78
N ASP A 46 12.83 2.86 15.48
CA ASP A 46 13.11 3.79 14.40
C ASP A 46 12.17 5.00 14.45
N ALA A 47 12.68 6.15 14.01
CA ALA A 47 11.88 7.36 13.85
C ALA A 47 10.66 7.12 12.91
N PRO A 48 9.51 7.80 13.16
CA PRO A 48 8.34 7.68 12.30
C PRO A 48 8.62 8.08 10.86
N LEU A 49 8.12 7.30 9.91
CA LEU A 49 8.28 7.58 8.48
C LEU A 49 7.21 8.55 7.96
N GLN A 50 7.54 9.32 6.92
CA GLN A 50 6.60 10.31 6.35
C GLN A 50 5.47 9.71 5.52
N ARG A 51 5.72 8.57 4.87
CA ARG A 51 4.73 7.93 4.00
C ARG A 51 3.84 7.03 4.83
N VAL A 52 2.68 7.56 5.18
CA VAL A 52 1.64 6.87 5.96
C VAL A 52 0.35 6.74 5.17
N SER A 53 -0.47 5.75 5.54
CA SER A 53 -1.82 5.55 5.03
C SER A 53 -2.80 5.45 6.18
N ALA A 54 -3.99 5.99 5.99
CA ALA A 54 -5.11 5.77 6.89
C ALA A 54 -5.78 4.43 6.54
N ILE A 55 -5.54 3.42 7.37
CA ILE A 55 -6.14 2.10 7.28
C ILE A 55 -7.48 2.12 8.00
N ASN A 56 -8.57 2.06 7.23
CA ASN A 56 -9.92 1.94 7.77
C ASN A 56 -10.21 0.48 8.23
N PRO A 57 -11.34 0.21 8.91
CA PRO A 57 -11.67 -1.12 9.40
C PRO A 57 -11.74 -2.19 8.29
N ALA A 58 -12.23 -1.84 7.09
CA ALA A 58 -12.30 -2.78 5.97
C ALA A 58 -10.90 -3.20 5.49
N SER A 59 -9.98 -2.25 5.31
CA SER A 59 -8.59 -2.55 4.98
C SER A 59 -7.87 -3.31 6.11
N GLN A 60 -8.20 -3.00 7.37
CA GLN A 60 -7.70 -3.75 8.52
C GLN A 60 -8.20 -5.21 8.50
N GLN A 61 -9.46 -5.47 8.13
CA GLN A 61 -10.00 -6.82 7.96
C GLN A 61 -9.23 -7.60 6.90
N ILE A 62 -8.96 -7.00 5.74
CA ILE A 62 -8.14 -7.63 4.69
C ILE A 62 -6.76 -8.03 5.23
N LEU A 63 -6.08 -7.12 5.95
CA LEU A 63 -4.76 -7.41 6.54
C LEU A 63 -4.83 -8.50 7.63
N ASN A 64 -5.92 -8.61 8.37
CA ASN A 64 -6.15 -9.70 9.31
C ASN A 64 -6.36 -11.03 8.58
N GLU A 65 -7.12 -11.04 7.47
CA GLU A 65 -7.39 -12.25 6.71
C GLU A 65 -6.12 -12.89 6.16
N ILE A 66 -5.11 -12.08 5.79
CA ILE A 66 -3.80 -12.56 5.35
C ILE A 66 -2.79 -12.71 6.50
N ASN A 67 -3.23 -12.61 7.76
CA ASN A 67 -2.41 -12.73 8.98
C ASN A 67 -1.22 -11.75 9.07
N VAL A 68 -1.34 -10.57 8.45
CA VAL A 68 -0.30 -9.53 8.46
C VAL A 68 -0.57 -8.49 9.55
N TRP A 69 -1.84 -8.18 9.83
CA TRP A 69 -2.16 -7.13 10.80
C TRP A 69 -1.51 -7.36 12.17
N GLN A 70 -1.47 -8.61 12.61
CA GLN A 70 -0.94 -9.03 13.91
C GLN A 70 0.60 -9.01 13.97
N THR A 71 1.27 -8.93 12.81
CA THR A 71 2.73 -8.86 12.74
C THR A 71 3.25 -7.42 12.75
N LEU A 72 2.35 -6.44 12.62
CA LEU A 72 2.69 -5.03 12.75
C LEU A 72 3.00 -4.69 14.21
N TYR A 73 4.04 -3.90 14.44
CA TYR A 73 4.37 -3.39 15.77
C TYR A 73 3.22 -2.53 16.34
N PRO A 74 2.60 -2.92 17.46
CA PRO A 74 1.47 -2.18 18.04
C PRO A 74 1.80 -0.71 18.35
N SER A 75 3.05 -0.42 18.77
CA SER A 75 3.53 0.93 19.05
C SER A 75 3.59 1.84 17.81
N ARG A 76 3.53 1.27 16.61
CA ARG A 76 3.53 1.98 15.32
C ARG A 76 2.15 2.01 14.66
N LEU A 77 1.11 1.54 15.34
CA LEU A 77 -0.27 1.69 14.92
C LEU A 77 -0.83 2.93 15.60
N GLY A 78 -1.07 4.00 14.84
CA GLY A 78 -1.65 5.24 15.38
C GLY A 78 -3.17 5.25 15.22
N PRO A 79 -3.97 4.76 16.19
CA PRO A 79 -5.42 4.83 16.08
C PRO A 79 -5.87 6.29 16.06
N PHE A 80 -6.93 6.58 15.29
CA PHE A 80 -7.60 7.86 15.34
C PHE A 80 -9.10 7.68 15.55
N GLU A 81 -9.65 8.44 16.49
CA GLU A 81 -11.05 8.35 16.90
C GLU A 81 -11.91 9.47 16.29
N LYS A 82 -11.27 10.50 15.71
CA LYS A 82 -11.94 11.71 15.22
C LYS A 82 -11.35 12.17 13.90
N MET A 83 -12.23 12.53 12.98
CA MET A 83 -11.89 13.17 11.72
C MET A 83 -12.67 14.47 11.59
N GLN A 84 -11.95 15.55 11.30
CA GLN A 84 -12.55 16.85 11.01
C GLN A 84 -12.19 17.25 9.58
N VAL A 85 -13.21 17.56 8.79
CA VAL A 85 -13.10 18.05 7.42
C VAL A 85 -13.76 19.41 7.35
N TRP A 86 -12.99 20.45 7.03
CA TRP A 86 -13.53 21.80 6.94
C TRP A 86 -13.12 22.50 5.65
N GLU A 87 -13.94 23.45 5.24
CA GLU A 87 -13.67 24.36 4.15
C GLU A 87 -13.42 25.78 4.65
N THR A 88 -12.73 26.58 3.82
CA THR A 88 -12.49 27.99 4.13
C THR A 88 -13.79 28.81 4.13
N SER A 89 -14.83 28.32 3.46
CA SER A 89 -16.18 28.89 3.36
C SER A 89 -16.99 28.80 4.65
N GLY A 90 -16.52 28.05 5.66
CA GLY A 90 -17.16 27.91 6.97
C GLY A 90 -17.91 26.59 7.17
N SER A 91 -17.95 25.71 6.18
CA SER A 91 -18.47 24.34 6.35
C SER A 91 -17.50 23.49 7.18
N ASP A 92 -18.02 22.78 8.17
CA ASP A 92 -17.29 21.84 9.02
C ASP A 92 -18.08 20.54 9.15
N LEU A 93 -17.40 19.42 8.95
CA LEU A 93 -17.94 18.08 9.11
C LEU A 93 -17.03 17.30 10.06
N GLN A 94 -17.62 16.84 11.15
CA GLN A 94 -16.93 16.08 12.19
C GLN A 94 -17.51 14.67 12.24
N PHE A 95 -16.60 13.71 12.31
CA PHE A 95 -16.93 12.31 12.57
C PHE A 95 -16.17 11.87 13.82
N SER A 96 -16.85 11.22 14.76
CA SER A 96 -16.22 10.54 15.88
C SER A 96 -16.57 9.06 15.88
N ALA A 97 -15.62 8.22 16.31
CA ALA A 97 -15.81 6.81 16.57
C ALA A 97 -16.96 6.56 17.57
N ALA A 98 -17.08 7.44 18.57
CA ALA A 98 -18.17 7.44 19.53
C ALA A 98 -19.55 7.59 18.88
N ASP A 99 -19.67 8.37 17.80
CA ASP A 99 -20.96 8.63 17.13
C ASP A 99 -21.50 7.37 16.43
N ILE A 100 -20.63 6.42 16.09
CA ILE A 100 -20.97 5.16 15.42
C ILE A 100 -20.70 3.93 16.30
N GLY A 101 -20.41 4.12 17.58
CA GLY A 101 -20.25 3.04 18.56
C GLY A 101 -19.04 2.13 18.33
N VAL A 102 -17.94 2.66 17.77
CA VAL A 102 -16.68 1.93 17.57
C VAL A 102 -15.55 2.56 18.39
N ASP A 103 -14.51 1.79 18.68
CA ASP A 103 -13.36 2.28 19.47
C ASP A 103 -12.51 3.29 18.70
N TYR A 104 -12.38 3.11 17.38
CA TYR A 104 -11.57 3.96 16.52
C TYR A 104 -12.13 3.98 15.08
N LEU A 105 -11.87 5.07 14.35
CA LEU A 105 -12.24 5.22 12.94
C LEU A 105 -11.25 4.52 12.00
N GLY A 106 -10.02 4.30 12.46
CA GLY A 106 -8.97 3.61 11.73
C GLY A 106 -7.60 3.81 12.37
N HIS A 107 -6.56 3.41 11.65
CA HIS A 107 -5.17 3.56 12.06
C HIS A 107 -4.37 4.31 11.02
N ILE A 108 -3.50 5.22 11.45
CA ILE A 108 -2.41 5.74 10.63
C ILE A 108 -1.24 4.76 10.76
N VAL A 109 -0.84 4.19 9.63
CA VAL A 109 0.23 3.18 9.57
C VAL A 109 1.20 3.55 8.46
N GLU A 110 2.49 3.34 8.70
CA GLU A 110 3.53 3.62 7.73
C GLU A 110 3.48 2.59 6.58
N ASN A 111 3.50 3.08 5.34
CA ASN A 111 3.33 2.22 4.17
C ASN A 111 4.43 1.16 4.08
N GLN A 112 5.65 1.56 4.45
CA GLN A 112 6.81 0.67 4.46
C GLN A 112 6.66 -0.43 5.51
N HIS A 113 6.00 -0.15 6.64
CA HIS A 113 5.77 -1.14 7.69
C HIS A 113 4.82 -2.22 7.20
N ILE A 114 3.71 -1.84 6.57
CA ILE A 114 2.79 -2.79 5.93
C ILE A 114 3.51 -3.55 4.82
N GLN A 115 4.20 -2.87 3.91
CA GLN A 115 4.90 -3.51 2.78
C GLN A 115 5.94 -4.54 3.26
N GLN A 116 6.71 -4.22 4.29
CA GLN A 116 7.70 -5.14 4.85
C GLN A 116 7.01 -6.40 5.39
N GLN A 117 5.91 -6.26 6.14
CA GLN A 117 5.21 -7.40 6.72
C GLN A 117 4.50 -8.25 5.65
N THR A 118 3.83 -7.62 4.68
CA THR A 118 3.15 -8.34 3.60
C THR A 118 4.14 -9.06 2.68
N LEU A 119 5.28 -8.43 2.36
CA LEU A 119 6.32 -9.08 1.56
C LEU A 119 6.97 -10.26 2.30
N ALA A 120 7.24 -10.11 3.59
CA ALA A 120 7.78 -11.20 4.42
C ALA A 120 6.80 -12.37 4.56
N ALA A 121 5.49 -12.09 4.61
CA ALA A 121 4.47 -13.13 4.58
C ALA A 121 4.43 -13.84 3.21
N ALA A 122 4.49 -13.10 2.11
CA ALA A 122 4.54 -13.66 0.76
C ALA A 122 5.77 -14.57 0.55
N GLN A 123 6.95 -14.17 1.03
CA GLN A 123 8.18 -14.97 0.95
C GLN A 123 8.11 -16.31 1.70
N LYS A 124 7.22 -16.43 2.69
CA LYS A 124 7.03 -17.67 3.47
C LYS A 124 5.91 -18.55 2.90
N HIS A 125 5.15 -18.05 1.93
CA HIS A 125 3.99 -18.76 1.40
C HIS A 125 4.43 -19.78 0.35
N PRO A 126 4.01 -21.06 0.44
CA PRO A 126 4.52 -22.13 -0.42
C PRO A 126 4.11 -22.01 -1.90
N GLN A 127 3.08 -21.22 -2.20
CA GLN A 127 2.57 -21.00 -3.56
C GLN A 127 3.10 -19.70 -4.21
N ILE A 128 3.84 -18.88 -3.46
CA ILE A 128 4.29 -17.56 -3.93
C ILE A 128 5.82 -17.56 -4.03
N ASP A 129 6.32 -17.53 -5.26
CA ASP A 129 7.73 -17.32 -5.53
C ASP A 129 7.99 -15.81 -5.62
N VAL A 130 8.61 -15.24 -4.60
CA VAL A 130 9.00 -13.82 -4.58
C VAL A 130 10.34 -13.65 -5.28
N ILE A 131 10.33 -12.96 -6.42
CA ILE A 131 11.52 -12.68 -7.24
C ILE A 131 11.91 -11.22 -7.01
N CYS A 132 12.90 -11.02 -6.13
CA CYS A 132 13.39 -9.72 -5.72
C CYS A 132 14.89 -9.78 -5.37
N PRO A 133 15.73 -8.86 -5.87
CA PRO A 133 15.39 -7.76 -6.78
C PRO A 133 15.18 -8.26 -8.22
N ALA A 134 14.13 -7.76 -8.89
CA ALA A 134 13.94 -7.90 -10.33
C ALA A 134 12.96 -6.84 -10.86
N GLN A 135 13.21 -6.37 -12.08
CA GLN A 135 12.32 -5.44 -12.78
C GLN A 135 11.85 -6.03 -14.11
N PRO A 136 10.61 -5.74 -14.53
CA PRO A 136 10.17 -6.08 -15.88
C PRO A 136 10.98 -5.29 -16.91
N GLN A 137 11.57 -5.98 -17.87
CA GLN A 137 12.30 -5.38 -18.99
C GLN A 137 11.45 -5.38 -20.26
N GLN A 138 10.82 -6.52 -20.57
CA GLN A 138 10.02 -6.67 -21.79
C GLN A 138 8.79 -7.53 -21.52
N TYR A 139 7.64 -7.03 -21.95
CA TYR A 139 6.37 -7.72 -21.94
C TYR A 139 5.97 -8.21 -23.34
N GLN A 140 5.48 -9.44 -23.40
CA GLN A 140 4.73 -10.01 -24.52
C GLN A 140 3.53 -10.77 -23.97
N PRO A 141 2.45 -11.00 -24.76
CA PRO A 141 1.31 -11.76 -24.29
C PRO A 141 1.72 -13.13 -23.71
N GLY A 142 1.44 -13.34 -22.43
CA GLY A 142 1.78 -14.58 -21.69
C GLY A 142 3.25 -14.74 -21.28
N GLN A 143 4.10 -13.75 -21.53
CA GLN A 143 5.53 -13.82 -21.23
C GLN A 143 6.08 -12.49 -20.68
N LEU A 144 6.91 -12.59 -19.63
CA LEU A 144 7.60 -11.45 -19.04
C LEU A 144 9.10 -11.73 -18.94
N THR A 145 9.91 -10.89 -19.57
CA THR A 145 11.37 -10.91 -19.43
C THR A 145 11.79 -9.89 -18.36
N LEU A 146 12.64 -10.31 -17.43
CA LEU A 146 13.16 -9.52 -16.34
C LEU A 146 14.57 -8.98 -16.66
N ASP A 147 14.97 -7.91 -15.98
CA ASP A 147 16.28 -7.26 -16.09
C ASP A 147 17.46 -8.15 -15.70
N ASN A 148 17.21 -9.20 -14.91
CA ASN A 148 18.18 -10.24 -14.56
C ASN A 148 18.34 -11.34 -15.64
N GLY A 149 17.65 -11.21 -16.78
CA GLY A 149 17.69 -12.15 -17.90
C GLY A 149 16.75 -13.36 -17.78
N GLN A 150 15.99 -13.49 -16.69
CA GLN A 150 14.96 -14.51 -16.56
C GLN A 150 13.76 -14.19 -17.45
N THR A 151 13.19 -15.22 -18.06
CA THR A 151 11.94 -15.13 -18.80
C THR A 151 10.92 -16.04 -18.16
N LEU A 152 9.78 -15.47 -17.76
CA LEU A 152 8.70 -16.18 -17.07
C LEU A 152 7.46 -16.21 -17.96
N THR A 153 6.70 -17.30 -17.87
CA THR A 153 5.44 -17.46 -18.60
C THR A 153 4.26 -17.67 -17.66
N ALA A 154 3.12 -17.07 -17.99
CA ALA A 154 1.87 -17.22 -17.23
C ALA A 154 0.62 -16.97 -18.07
N GLU A 155 -0.52 -17.49 -17.61
CA GLU A 155 -1.83 -17.20 -18.23
C GLU A 155 -2.28 -15.77 -17.92
N LEU A 156 -1.96 -15.27 -16.72
CA LEU A 156 -2.32 -13.93 -16.27
C LEU A 156 -1.08 -13.16 -15.78
N ILE A 157 -0.92 -11.93 -16.27
CA ILE A 157 0.08 -10.98 -15.78
C ILE A 157 -0.66 -9.76 -15.21
N VAL A 158 -0.42 -9.46 -13.93
CA VAL A 158 -1.04 -8.37 -13.19
C VAL A 158 -0.02 -7.27 -12.91
N ALA A 159 -0.29 -6.06 -13.39
CA ALA A 159 0.52 -4.87 -13.11
C ALA A 159 0.04 -4.17 -11.82
N ALA A 160 0.83 -4.28 -10.76
CA ALA A 160 0.61 -3.68 -9.42
C ALA A 160 1.79 -2.77 -8.98
N ASP A 161 2.60 -2.30 -9.93
CA ASP A 161 3.80 -1.47 -9.77
C ASP A 161 3.51 0.05 -9.76
N GLY A 162 2.23 0.42 -9.71
CA GLY A 162 1.77 1.78 -9.43
C GLY A 162 1.79 2.74 -10.61
N ALA A 163 1.86 4.05 -10.29
CA ALA A 163 1.61 5.12 -11.27
C ALA A 163 2.63 5.17 -12.43
N ARG A 164 3.83 4.59 -12.27
CA ARG A 164 4.90 4.59 -13.29
C ARG A 164 5.13 3.20 -13.90
N SER A 165 4.07 2.41 -14.02
CA SER A 165 4.12 1.05 -14.54
C SER A 165 4.64 0.99 -15.98
N ILE A 166 5.80 0.36 -16.17
CA ILE A 166 6.39 0.09 -17.49
C ILE A 166 5.51 -0.94 -18.23
N LEU A 167 4.97 -1.93 -17.51
CA LEU A 167 4.07 -2.93 -18.09
C LEU A 167 2.84 -2.30 -18.71
N ARG A 168 2.23 -1.33 -18.02
CA ARG A 168 1.02 -0.65 -18.50
C ARG A 168 1.29 0.05 -19.84
N GLU A 169 2.43 0.72 -19.96
CA GLU A 169 2.85 1.38 -21.20
C GLU A 169 3.10 0.36 -22.31
N GLN A 170 3.81 -0.74 -22.02
CA GLN A 170 4.10 -1.81 -22.99
C GLN A 170 2.84 -2.58 -23.43
N ALA A 171 1.84 -2.69 -22.56
CA ALA A 171 0.55 -3.31 -22.88
C ALA A 171 -0.38 -2.38 -23.68
N GLY A 172 0.03 -1.13 -23.95
CA GLY A 172 -0.79 -0.14 -24.67
C GLY A 172 -2.01 0.35 -23.87
N ILE A 173 -1.98 0.26 -22.53
CA ILE A 173 -3.08 0.68 -21.67
C ILE A 173 -2.91 2.16 -21.33
N GLU A 174 -3.76 3.02 -21.90
CA GLU A 174 -3.72 4.46 -21.61
C GLU A 174 -4.13 4.76 -20.16
N SER A 175 -3.31 5.54 -19.44
CA SER A 175 -3.68 6.09 -18.14
C SER A 175 -4.24 7.51 -18.27
N ARG A 176 -5.50 7.73 -17.91
CA ARG A 176 -6.08 9.07 -17.77
C ARG A 176 -5.72 9.65 -16.41
N GLY A 177 -4.53 10.24 -16.30
CA GLY A 177 -4.12 11.01 -15.12
C GLY A 177 -4.67 12.42 -15.16
N TRP A 178 -5.54 12.78 -14.22
CA TRP A 178 -5.85 14.19 -13.98
C TRP A 178 -4.76 14.76 -13.08
N ALA A 179 -3.83 15.51 -13.66
CA ALA A 179 -2.85 16.26 -12.89
C ALA A 179 -3.59 17.31 -12.06
N TYR A 180 -3.84 17.00 -10.79
CA TYR A 180 -4.26 18.02 -9.83
C TYR A 180 -3.14 19.06 -9.76
N LYS A 181 -3.44 20.34 -10.02
CA LYS A 181 -2.50 21.47 -9.81
C LYS A 181 -2.25 21.76 -8.32
N GLN A 182 -2.26 20.72 -7.48
CA GLN A 182 -2.07 20.77 -6.04
C GLN A 182 -0.96 19.78 -5.68
N HIS A 183 0.09 20.27 -5.04
CA HIS A 183 1.15 19.42 -4.48
C HIS A 183 0.85 19.18 -2.99
N GLY A 184 0.85 17.90 -2.57
CA GLY A 184 0.87 17.55 -1.15
C GLY A 184 2.27 17.81 -0.58
N LEU A 185 2.37 18.76 0.35
CA LEU A 185 3.60 19.02 1.11
C LEU A 185 3.52 18.26 2.44
N TRP A 186 4.42 17.29 2.64
CA TRP A 186 4.62 16.61 3.93
C TRP A 186 5.89 17.14 4.62
N PRO A 187 5.78 18.10 5.55
CA PRO A 187 6.93 18.56 6.32
C PRO A 187 7.33 17.52 7.41
N PRO A 188 8.64 17.40 7.72
CA PRO A 188 9.21 16.26 8.47
C PRO A 188 8.92 16.19 9.97
N TYR A 189 8.40 17.22 10.64
CA TYR A 189 8.21 17.18 12.10
C TYR A 189 6.98 18.02 12.51
N ILE A 190 6.13 17.42 13.36
CA ILE A 190 4.97 18.02 14.05
C ILE A 190 3.78 18.39 13.12
N LEU A 191 2.64 17.71 13.29
CA LEU A 191 1.32 18.18 12.85
C LEU A 191 0.85 19.38 13.70
N LYS A 192 1.53 20.52 13.53
CA LYS A 192 0.96 21.86 13.65
C LYS A 192 1.28 22.62 12.36
N THR A 193 0.53 22.32 11.31
CA THR A 193 0.63 23.05 10.05
C THR A 193 -0.38 24.21 10.06
N ARG A 194 0.09 25.40 10.45
CA ARG A 194 -0.62 26.65 10.13
C ARG A 194 -0.24 27.02 8.68
N ILE A 195 -0.97 26.49 7.71
CA ILE A 195 -0.74 26.81 6.29
C ILE A 195 -1.44 28.13 5.94
N LYS A 196 -0.66 29.09 5.43
CA LYS A 196 -1.10 30.44 5.08
C LYS A 196 -1.85 30.41 3.73
N LYS A 197 -3.13 30.81 3.79
CA LYS A 197 -4.09 31.23 2.74
C LYS A 197 -3.75 30.95 1.26
N ARG A 198 -4.53 30.05 0.63
CA ARG A 198 -5.02 30.17 -0.76
C ARG A 198 -6.48 29.69 -0.83
N PRO A 199 -7.36 30.29 -1.64
CA PRO A 199 -8.78 29.89 -1.71
C PRO A 199 -8.93 28.60 -2.52
N GLY A 200 -9.70 27.63 -1.99
CA GLY A 200 -10.11 26.42 -2.73
C GLY A 200 -9.58 25.07 -2.24
N ASN A 201 -9.01 24.98 -1.03
CA ASN A 201 -8.49 23.71 -0.50
C ASN A 201 -9.41 23.16 0.62
N VAL A 202 -9.76 21.87 0.49
CA VAL A 202 -10.31 21.05 1.58
C VAL A 202 -9.15 20.64 2.49
N PHE A 203 -9.31 20.81 3.79
CA PHE A 203 -8.28 20.47 4.78
C PHE A 203 -8.71 19.23 5.57
N TYR A 204 -7.77 18.31 5.78
CA TYR A 204 -7.96 17.13 6.60
C TYR A 204 -7.10 17.24 7.86
N ARG A 205 -7.70 17.05 9.04
CA ARG A 205 -6.97 16.85 10.29
C ARG A 205 -7.56 15.66 11.03
N ALA A 206 -6.74 14.63 11.17
CA ALA A 206 -6.94 13.65 12.23
C ALA A 206 -6.49 14.31 13.54
N ALA A 207 -7.37 14.38 14.52
CA ALA A 207 -7.08 14.98 15.82
C ALA A 207 -7.02 13.91 16.91
N HIS A 208 -5.99 14.04 17.75
CA HIS A 208 -5.65 13.28 18.96
C HIS A 208 -4.87 11.98 18.78
N TRP A 209 -3.57 12.10 19.08
CA TRP A 209 -2.69 11.03 19.53
C TRP A 209 -2.76 11.03 21.06
N ARG A 210 -3.32 9.98 21.67
CA ARG A 210 -3.17 9.72 23.11
C ARG A 210 -2.02 8.73 23.27
N SER A 211 -0.88 9.22 23.74
CA SER A 211 0.18 8.37 24.27
C SER A 211 -0.34 7.69 25.54
N TYR A 212 -0.56 6.38 25.48
CA TYR A 212 -0.64 5.57 26.71
C TYR A 212 0.77 5.11 27.05
N HIS A 213 1.26 5.69 28.15
CA HIS A 213 2.51 5.45 28.89
C HIS A 213 3.81 5.95 28.25
#